data_AF-A0A258BYC8-F1
#
_entry.id   AF-A0A258BYC8-F1
#
_cell.length_a   1.000
_cell.length_b   1.000
_cell.length_c   1.000
_cell.angle_alpha   90.00
_cell.angle_beta   90.00
_cell.angle_gamma   90.00
#
_symmetry.space_group_name_H-M   'P 1'
#
loop_
_entity.id
_entity.type
_entity.pdbx_description
1 polymer ?
#
loop_
_entity_poly.entity_id
_entity_poly.type
_entity_poly.pdbx_seq_one_letter_code
_entity_poly.pdbx_strand_id
1 'polypeptide(L)'
;MPADTPTPLQHAELDWDANGQPQSRRYSVVYFSRASGPAETAHVFLQPNRLAERFAALEQGQRLVIGETGFGTGLNFLCAWRLFEQQAQAGTYLH
;
A
#
# COMPACT_ATOMS: atom_id res chain seq x y z
N MET A 1 -11.47 -25.10 -30.70
CA MET A 1 -11.44 -24.52 -29.35
C MET A 1 -11.52 -23.01 -29.52
N PRO A 2 -12.61 -22.33 -29.13
CA PRO A 2 -12.57 -20.88 -29.07
C PRO A 2 -11.56 -20.47 -27.99
N ALA A 3 -10.71 -19.49 -28.30
CA ALA A 3 -9.78 -18.93 -27.32
C ALA A 3 -10.59 -18.13 -26.28
N ASP A 4 -10.42 -18.45 -24.99
CA ASP A 4 -10.95 -17.63 -23.90
C ASP A 4 -10.31 -16.24 -24.00
N THR A 5 -11.11 -15.26 -24.41
CA THR A 5 -10.67 -13.87 -24.42
C THR A 5 -10.74 -13.38 -22.97
N PRO A 6 -9.61 -13.01 -22.33
CA PRO A 6 -9.63 -12.57 -20.94
C PRO A 6 -10.52 -11.34 -20.80
N THR A 7 -11.39 -11.35 -19.79
CA THR A 7 -12.25 -10.21 -19.50
C THR A 7 -11.36 -9.01 -19.16
N PRO A 8 -11.56 -7.84 -19.81
CA PRO A 8 -10.78 -6.66 -19.50
C PRO A 8 -10.95 -6.26 -18.04
N LEU A 9 -9.84 -5.86 -17.40
CA LEU A 9 -9.87 -5.29 -16.06
C LEU A 9 -10.76 -4.05 -16.05
N GLN A 10 -11.72 -4.02 -15.13
CA GLN A 10 -12.63 -2.89 -14.94
C GLN A 10 -12.05 -1.96 -13.87
N HIS A 11 -12.15 -0.65 -14.09
CA HIS A 11 -11.79 0.34 -13.08
C HIS A 11 -12.68 0.23 -11.85
N ALA A 12 -12.13 0.62 -10.69
CA ALA A 12 -12.90 0.69 -9.46
C ALA A 12 -13.98 1.76 -9.56
N GLU A 13 -15.19 1.41 -9.16
CA GLU A 13 -16.30 2.36 -9.00
C GLU A 13 -16.28 2.91 -7.58
N LEU A 14 -16.12 4.22 -7.48
CA LEU A 14 -15.97 4.92 -6.20
C LEU A 14 -17.19 5.80 -5.92
N ASP A 15 -17.65 5.73 -4.69
CA ASP A 15 -18.48 6.77 -4.07
C ASP A 15 -17.60 7.55 -3.10
N TRP A 16 -17.85 8.86 -3.01
CA TRP A 16 -17.09 9.76 -2.16
C TRP A 16 -18.00 10.30 -1.09
N ASP A 17 -17.58 10.19 0.18
CA ASP A 17 -18.35 10.76 1.28
C ASP A 17 -18.15 12.29 1.39
N ALA A 18 -18.87 12.93 2.32
CA ALA A 18 -18.81 14.37 2.53
C ALA A 18 -17.42 14.89 2.95
N ASN A 19 -16.52 14.01 3.41
CA ASN A 19 -15.15 14.33 3.78
C ASN A 19 -14.14 13.98 2.67
N GLY A 20 -14.62 13.55 1.50
CA GLY A 20 -13.77 13.15 0.37
C GLY A 20 -13.12 11.78 0.55
N GLN A 21 -13.65 10.91 1.41
CA GLN A 21 -13.13 9.56 1.57
C GLN A 21 -13.71 8.61 0.52
N PRO A 22 -12.88 7.79 -0.16
CA PRO A 22 -13.36 6.83 -1.15
C PRO A 22 -13.95 5.59 -0.50
N GLN A 23 -15.13 5.20 -0.99
CA GLN A 23 -15.80 3.94 -0.72
C GLN A 23 -15.90 3.16 -2.03
N SER A 24 -15.65 1.85 -1.98
CA SER A 24 -15.93 0.98 -3.12
C SER A 24 -17.43 0.79 -3.27
N ARG A 25 -18.03 1.21 -4.39
CA ARG A 25 -19.45 0.97 -4.68
C ARG A 25 -19.76 -0.53 -4.74
N ARG A 26 -18.88 -1.29 -5.41
CA ARG A 26 -19.02 -2.73 -5.63
C ARG A 26 -19.00 -3.55 -4.34
N TYR A 27 -18.13 -3.18 -3.39
CA TYR A 27 -17.97 -3.93 -2.14
C TYR A 27 -18.65 -3.24 -0.93
N SER A 28 -19.15 -2.02 -1.13
CA SER A 28 -19.80 -1.20 -0.09
C SER A 28 -18.92 -0.94 1.16
N VAL A 29 -17.59 -1.01 1.02
CA VAL A 29 -16.61 -0.79 2.11
C VAL A 29 -15.68 0.38 1.82
N VAL A 30 -15.19 1.02 2.87
CA VAL A 30 -14.15 2.07 2.80
C VAL A 30 -12.77 1.47 2.54
N TYR A 31 -11.87 2.22 1.92
CA TYR A 31 -10.50 1.77 1.64
C TYR A 31 -9.54 1.92 2.84
N PHE A 32 -9.82 2.85 3.75
CA PHE A 32 -9.00 3.10 4.95
C PHE A 32 -9.84 3.75 6.05
N SER A 33 -9.39 3.72 7.31
CA SER A 33 -10.11 4.34 8.44
C SER A 33 -10.42 5.82 8.21
N ARG A 34 -11.61 6.23 8.67
CA ARG A 34 -12.09 7.62 8.65
C ARG A 34 -11.31 8.53 9.60
N ALA A 35 -10.73 7.98 10.67
CA ALA A 35 -10.07 8.76 11.71
C ALA A 35 -8.64 9.15 11.31
N SER A 36 -7.85 8.21 10.79
CA SER A 36 -6.53 8.48 10.22
C SER A 36 -5.99 7.25 9.47
N GLY A 37 -6.14 7.24 8.14
CA GLY A 37 -5.57 6.18 7.30
C GLY A 37 -4.07 5.96 7.54
N PRO A 38 -3.20 7.00 7.52
CA PRO A 38 -1.76 6.81 7.74
C PRO A 38 -1.40 6.23 9.11
N ALA A 39 -2.09 6.62 10.19
CA ALA A 39 -1.81 6.09 11.53
C ALA A 39 -2.23 4.62 11.65
N GLU A 40 -3.38 4.25 11.10
CA GLU A 40 -3.81 2.86 11.02
C GLU A 40 -2.84 2.03 10.17
N THR A 41 -2.43 2.51 8.99
CA THR A 41 -1.44 1.83 8.15
C THR A 41 -0.11 1.62 8.90
N ALA A 42 0.36 2.63 9.63
CA ALA A 42 1.57 2.49 10.44
C ALA A 42 1.41 1.40 11.50
N HIS A 43 0.26 1.37 12.19
CA HIS A 43 -0.02 0.42 13.26
C HIS A 43 -0.26 -1.01 12.79
N VAL A 44 -0.97 -1.19 11.68
CA VAL A 44 -1.41 -2.50 11.18
C VAL A 44 -0.39 -3.13 10.23
N PHE A 45 0.27 -2.33 9.39
CA PHE A 45 1.18 -2.85 8.36
C PHE A 45 2.64 -2.59 8.66
N LEU A 46 3.04 -1.36 9.02
CA LEU A 46 4.47 -1.01 9.11
C LEU A 46 5.13 -1.54 10.38
N GLN A 47 4.53 -1.27 11.55
CA GLN A 47 5.07 -1.64 12.86
C GLN A 47 5.15 -3.17 13.04
N PRO A 48 4.08 -3.96 12.75
CA PRO A 48 4.14 -5.40 12.99
C PRO A 48 5.13 -6.12 12.06
N ASN A 49 5.37 -5.57 10.86
CA ASN A 49 6.40 -6.06 9.93
C ASN A 49 7.81 -5.54 10.24
N ARG A 50 7.96 -4.69 11.27
CA ARG A 50 9.24 -4.10 11.70
C ARG A 50 9.98 -3.41 10.56
N LEU A 51 9.23 -2.71 9.71
CA LEU A 51 9.79 -2.17 8.46
C LEU A 51 10.82 -1.09 8.73
N ALA A 52 10.65 -0.27 9.76
CA ALA A 52 11.64 0.75 10.12
C ALA A 52 13.00 0.13 10.43
N GLU A 53 13.03 -0.88 11.31
CA GLU A 53 14.28 -1.56 11.68
C GLU A 53 14.89 -2.31 10.50
N ARG A 54 14.05 -2.96 9.69
CA ARG A 54 14.52 -3.71 8.52
C ARG A 54 15.08 -2.81 7.44
N PHE A 55 14.50 -1.63 7.22
CA PHE A 55 15.03 -0.64 6.28
C PHE A 55 16.36 -0.06 6.77
N ALA A 56 16.46 0.29 8.06
CA ALA A 56 17.70 0.81 8.64
C ALA A 56 18.84 -0.22 8.65
N ALA A 57 18.51 -1.52 8.67
CA ALA A 57 19.48 -2.60 8.64
C ALA A 57 19.96 -2.99 7.22
N LEU A 58 19.41 -2.38 6.16
CA LEU A 58 19.88 -2.66 4.79
C LEU A 58 21.27 -2.05 4.56
N GLU A 59 22.17 -2.86 4.03
CA GLU A 59 23.49 -2.43 3.56
C GLU A 59 23.44 -2.03 2.08
N GLN A 60 24.42 -1.26 1.63
CA GLN A 60 24.51 -0.83 0.24
C GLN A 60 24.38 -2.00 -0.76
N GLY A 61 23.53 -1.82 -1.76
CA GLY A 61 23.22 -2.86 -2.77
C GLY A 61 22.14 -3.85 -2.35
N GLN A 62 21.74 -3.87 -1.08
CA GLN A 62 20.66 -4.75 -0.62
C GLN A 62 19.28 -4.17 -0.93
N ARG A 63 18.28 -5.06 -0.93
CA ARG A 63 16.89 -4.71 -1.18
C ARG A 63 15.94 -5.39 -0.21
N LEU A 64 14.83 -4.72 0.09
CA LEU A 64 13.68 -5.31 0.75
C LEU A 64 12.50 -5.33 -0.23
N VAL A 65 11.82 -6.46 -0.32
CA VAL A 65 10.66 -6.66 -1.21
C VAL A 65 9.39 -6.82 -0.40
N ILE A 66 8.34 -6.07 -0.75
CA ILE A 66 7.02 -6.14 -0.11
C ILE A 66 6.00 -6.69 -1.11
N GLY A 67 5.36 -7.81 -0.75
CA GLY A 67 4.19 -8.31 -1.48
C GLY A 67 2.91 -7.74 -0.89
N GLU A 68 2.13 -7.00 -1.69
CA GLU A 68 0.84 -6.44 -1.28
C GLU A 68 -0.32 -7.13 -2.03
N THR A 69 -1.27 -7.68 -1.27
CA THR A 69 -2.50 -8.25 -1.82
C THR A 69 -3.61 -7.19 -1.81
N GLY A 70 -3.83 -6.55 -2.96
CA GLY A 70 -4.82 -5.49 -3.14
C GLY A 70 -4.21 -4.10 -2.91
N PHE A 71 -3.84 -3.43 -4.00
CA PHE A 71 -3.19 -2.12 -3.96
C PHE A 71 -4.14 -1.00 -3.52
N GLY A 72 -5.43 -1.10 -3.87
CA GLY A 72 -6.46 -0.13 -3.48
C GLY A 72 -6.10 1.31 -3.88
N THR A 73 -6.05 2.20 -2.89
CA THR A 73 -5.65 3.61 -3.08
C THR A 73 -4.14 3.83 -3.01
N GLY A 74 -3.34 2.77 -2.82
CA GLY A 74 -1.88 2.85 -2.67
C GLY A 74 -1.40 3.37 -1.33
N LEU A 75 -2.28 3.52 -0.32
CA LEU A 75 -1.93 4.14 0.96
C LEU A 75 -0.80 3.40 1.69
N ASN A 76 -0.86 2.08 1.75
CA ASN A 76 0.18 1.27 2.39
C ASN A 76 1.54 1.43 1.69
N PHE A 77 1.54 1.37 0.36
CA PHE A 77 2.73 1.61 -0.45
C PHE A 77 3.33 2.99 -0.18
N LEU A 78 2.53 4.06 -0.21
CA LEU A 78 3.01 5.43 0.02
C LEU A 78 3.56 5.61 1.44
N CYS A 79 2.93 5.01 2.45
CA CYS A 79 3.44 5.03 3.81
C CYS A 79 4.74 4.23 3.97
N ALA A 80 4.85 3.07 3.33
CA ALA A 80 6.07 2.26 3.33
C ALA A 80 7.22 2.96 2.60
N TRP A 81 6.95 3.60 1.45
CA TRP A 81 7.94 4.40 0.72
C TRP A 81 8.42 5.58 1.57
N ARG A 82 7.52 6.36 2.16
CA ARG A 82 7.90 7.46 3.06
C ARG A 82 8.78 6.97 4.21
N LEU A 83 8.45 5.83 4.81
CA LEU A 83 9.25 5.25 5.88
C LEU A 83 10.63 4.78 5.37
N PHE A 84 10.68 4.19 4.18
CA PHE A 84 11.94 3.78 3.54
C PHE A 84 12.87 4.98 3.33
N GLU A 85 12.37 6.09 2.78
CA GLU A 85 13.18 7.31 2.60
C GLU A 85 13.73 7.87 3.92
N GLN A 86 13.04 7.65 5.04
CA GLN A 86 13.45 8.14 6.36
C GLN A 86 14.50 7.24 7.03
N GLN A 87 14.49 5.93 6.74
CA GLN A 87 15.26 4.94 7.51
C GLN A 87 16.39 4.31 6.71
N ALA A 88 16.22 4.18 5.39
CA ALA A 88 17.14 3.42 4.56
C ALA A 88 18.41 4.22 4.23
N GLN A 89 19.53 3.51 4.12
CA GLN A 89 20.79 4.10 3.68
C GLN A 89 20.80 4.32 2.17
N ALA A 90 21.64 5.27 1.71
CA ALA A 90 21.82 5.50 0.28
C ALA A 90 22.33 4.24 -0.43
N GLY A 91 21.84 3.99 -1.66
CA GLY A 91 22.21 2.81 -2.43
C GLY A 91 21.53 1.52 -1.99
N THR A 92 20.49 1.59 -1.16
CA THR A 92 19.57 0.48 -0.87
C THR A 92 18.29 0.61 -1.71
N TYR A 93 17.51 -0.47 -1.81
CA TYR A 93 16.33 -0.51 -2.69
C TYR A 93 15.08 -1.06 -1.98
N LEU A 94 13.95 -0.38 -2.20
CA LEU A 94 12.62 -0.91 -1.93
C LEU A 94 11.97 -1.38 -3.24
N HIS A 95 11.28 -2.52 -3.21
CA HIS A 95 10.55 -3.06 -4.36
C HIS A 95 9.24 -3.72 -3.94
#